data_AF-A0A0F6ILG2-F1
#
_entry.id   AF-A0A0F6ILG2-F1
#
_cell.length_a   1.000
_cell.length_b   1.000
_cell.length_c   1.000
_cell.angle_alpha   90.00
_cell.angle_beta   90.00
_cell.angle_gamma   90.00
#
_symmetry.space_group_name_H-M   'P 1'
#
loop_
_entity.id
_entity.type
_entity.pdbx_description
1 polymer ?
#
loop_
_entity_poly.entity_id
_entity_poly.type
_entity_poly.pdbx_seq_one_letter_code
_entity_poly.pdbx_strand_id
1 'polypeptide(L)'
;MVVQNPTKISAPAKKKVFQLGHNVIKDNLSTRESRPVKVKLRSYNIDTGRMQETTYTESGGEELIFDLDGISYSELKKRAEEIYHEIAGTGLVGEFETFGVPSVQHSEIITFKDPDDELRSKDIFVDKVVKTWSAKNATFRQVIHPAVVKFKDAV
;
A
#
# COMPACT_ATOMS: atom_id res chain seq x y z
N MET A 1 -17.66 -2.28 -6.63
CA MET A 1 -16.27 -1.78 -6.55
C MET A 1 -15.35 -2.98 -6.64
N VAL A 2 -14.57 -3.12 -7.72
CA VAL A 2 -13.56 -4.18 -7.81
C VAL A 2 -12.35 -3.68 -7.04
N VAL A 3 -12.15 -4.21 -5.83
CA VAL A 3 -10.91 -3.98 -5.07
C VAL A 3 -9.80 -4.68 -5.85
N GLN A 4 -8.91 -3.91 -6.47
CA GLN A 4 -7.78 -4.48 -7.18
C GLN A 4 -6.82 -5.06 -6.15
N ASN A 5 -6.55 -6.36 -6.25
CA ASN A 5 -5.65 -7.03 -5.32
C ASN A 5 -4.21 -6.57 -5.60
N PRO A 6 -3.54 -5.89 -4.65
CA PRO A 6 -2.22 -5.30 -4.88
C PRO A 6 -1.13 -6.34 -5.16
N THR A 7 -1.35 -7.61 -4.79
CA THR A 7 -0.40 -8.71 -5.07
C THR A 7 -0.42 -9.18 -6.53
N LYS A 8 -1.43 -8.78 -7.32
CA LYS A 8 -1.58 -9.19 -8.73
C LYS A 8 -1.23 -8.10 -9.74
N ILE A 9 -0.74 -6.95 -9.27
CA ILE A 9 -0.42 -5.81 -10.13
C ILE A 9 1.00 -6.00 -10.66
N SER A 10 1.14 -6.06 -11.98
CA SER A 10 2.43 -6.09 -12.66
C SER A 10 2.90 -4.67 -12.95
N ALA A 11 4.19 -4.41 -12.75
CA ALA A 11 4.75 -3.09 -12.99
C ALA A 11 4.66 -2.69 -14.48
N PRO A 12 4.33 -1.43 -14.80
CA PRO A 12 4.32 -0.95 -16.18
C PRO A 12 5.75 -0.97 -16.77
N ALA A 13 5.85 -1.22 -18.08
CA ALA A 13 7.14 -1.31 -18.79
C ALA A 13 8.01 -0.04 -18.69
N LYS A 14 7.39 1.12 -18.39
CA LYS A 14 8.09 2.37 -18.07
C LYS A 14 7.51 2.96 -16.80
N LYS A 15 8.22 2.80 -15.68
CA LYS A 15 7.83 3.36 -14.37
C LYS A 15 7.98 4.88 -14.40
N LYS A 16 6.99 5.59 -13.84
CA LYS A 16 7.08 7.03 -13.63
C LYS A 16 8.03 7.28 -12.46
N VAL A 17 8.99 8.19 -12.65
CA VAL A 17 10.02 8.47 -11.65
C VAL A 17 9.72 9.80 -10.97
N PHE A 18 9.75 9.79 -9.65
CA PHE A 18 9.67 10.97 -8.80
C PHE A 18 10.98 11.10 -8.03
N GLN A 19 11.72 12.17 -8.30
CA GLN A 19 12.99 12.48 -7.69
C GLN A 19 12.89 13.74 -6.84
N LEU A 20 13.39 13.63 -5.60
CA LEU A 20 13.54 14.76 -4.70
C LEU A 20 14.41 15.87 -5.34
N GLY A 21 14.00 17.13 -5.20
CA GLY A 21 14.70 18.26 -5.81
C GLY A 21 14.49 18.44 -7.32
N HIS A 22 13.72 17.56 -7.98
CA HIS A 22 13.39 17.68 -9.40
C HIS A 22 11.89 17.89 -9.64
N ASN A 23 11.06 16.87 -9.39
CA ASN A 23 9.61 16.90 -9.64
C ASN A 23 8.76 16.70 -8.38
N VAL A 24 9.41 16.55 -7.23
CA VAL A 24 8.78 16.56 -5.91
C VAL A 24 8.94 17.96 -5.30
N ILE A 25 7.82 18.59 -4.93
CA ILE A 25 7.77 19.93 -4.33
C ILE A 25 8.04 19.85 -2.84
N LYS A 26 7.36 18.90 -2.19
CA LYS A 26 7.41 18.69 -0.75
C LYS A 26 7.26 17.21 -0.47
N ASP A 27 8.08 16.69 0.40
CA ASP A 27 7.96 15.32 0.90
C ASP A 27 7.64 15.33 2.40
N ASN A 28 6.82 14.37 2.80
CA ASN A 28 6.58 14.01 4.19
C ASN A 28 6.55 12.47 4.25
N LEU A 29 7.59 11.86 3.72
CA LEU A 29 7.72 10.41 3.60
C LEU A 29 8.64 9.87 4.68
N SER A 30 8.18 8.83 5.36
CA SER A 30 8.93 8.05 6.33
C SER A 30 9.14 6.63 5.84
N THR A 31 10.32 6.08 6.07
CA THR A 31 10.64 4.68 5.79
C THR A 31 10.03 3.80 6.87
N ARG A 32 9.24 2.80 6.46
CA ARG A 32 8.72 1.77 7.37
C ARG A 32 9.31 0.42 7.00
N GLU A 33 10.06 -0.15 7.94
CA GLU A 33 10.60 -1.50 7.84
C GLU A 33 9.52 -2.57 8.06
N SER A 34 9.80 -3.78 7.56
CA SER A 34 8.92 -4.94 7.71
C SER A 34 8.82 -5.26 9.19
N ARG A 35 7.61 -5.37 9.71
CA ARG A 35 7.41 -5.91 11.05
C ARG A 35 7.00 -7.38 10.95
N PRO A 36 7.59 -8.27 11.77
CA PRO A 36 7.08 -9.63 11.91
C PRO A 36 5.70 -9.57 12.59
N VAL A 37 4.65 -9.90 11.84
CA VAL A 37 3.26 -9.90 12.33
C VAL A 37 2.58 -11.23 12.02
N LYS A 38 1.68 -11.65 12.91
CA LYS A 38 0.83 -12.82 12.77
C LYS A 38 -0.62 -12.36 12.75
N VAL A 39 -1.30 -12.52 11.62
CA VAL A 39 -2.69 -12.06 11.45
C VAL A 39 -3.63 -13.22 11.78
N LYS A 40 -4.41 -13.06 12.84
CA LYS A 40 -5.46 -14.00 13.23
C LYS A 40 -6.82 -13.38 12.90
N LEU A 41 -7.58 -14.03 12.02
CA LEU A 41 -8.95 -13.64 11.74
C LEU A 41 -9.92 -14.57 12.45
N ARG A 42 -10.96 -14.00 13.05
CA ARG A 42 -12.08 -14.73 13.61
C ARG A 42 -13.37 -14.29 12.93
N SER A 43 -14.24 -15.24 12.62
CA SER A 43 -15.56 -15.01 12.05
C SER A 43 -16.60 -15.81 12.81
N TYR A 44 -17.71 -15.17 13.12
CA TYR A 44 -18.89 -15.89 13.54
C TYR A 44 -19.63 -16.46 12.32
N ASN A 45 -19.74 -17.78 12.26
CA ASN A 45 -20.51 -18.45 11.23
C ASN A 45 -21.96 -18.61 11.70
N ILE A 46 -22.88 -17.89 11.06
CA ILE A 46 -24.31 -17.84 11.40
C ILE A 46 -24.98 -19.20 11.17
N ASP A 47 -24.57 -19.94 10.12
CA ASP A 47 -25.18 -21.22 9.74
C ASP A 47 -24.85 -22.34 10.74
N THR A 48 -23.64 -22.34 11.29
CA THR A 48 -23.16 -23.38 12.22
C THR A 48 -23.20 -22.94 13.69
N GLY A 49 -23.46 -21.65 13.95
CA GLY A 49 -23.44 -21.06 15.28
C GLY A 49 -22.08 -21.11 15.99
N ARG A 50 -20.99 -21.37 15.25
CA ARG A 50 -19.63 -21.55 15.80
C ARG A 50 -18.69 -20.44 15.32
N MET A 51 -17.77 -20.06 16.19
CA MET A 51 -16.60 -19.25 15.83
C MET A 51 -15.66 -20.07 14.95
N GLN A 52 -15.24 -19.47 13.84
CA GLN A 52 -14.19 -20.01 12.97
C GLN A 52 -12.99 -19.08 13.04
N GLU A 53 -11.80 -19.65 13.14
CA GLU A 53 -10.56 -18.89 13.24
C GLU A 53 -9.57 -19.36 12.17
N THR A 54 -8.83 -18.43 11.59
CA THR A 54 -7.66 -18.75 10.77
C THR A 54 -6.50 -17.86 11.17
N THR A 55 -5.29 -18.33 10.92
CA THR A 55 -4.09 -17.55 11.18
C THR A 55 -3.18 -17.64 9.95
N TYR A 56 -2.69 -16.48 9.53
CA TYR A 56 -1.67 -16.37 8.50
C TYR A 56 -0.40 -15.71 9.07
N THR A 57 0.75 -16.33 8.81
CA THR A 57 2.07 -15.84 9.23
C THR A 57 3.16 -16.43 8.34
N GLU A 58 4.15 -15.64 7.97
CA GLU A 58 5.37 -16.15 7.29
C GLU A 58 6.59 -16.22 8.22
N SER A 59 6.73 -15.30 9.20
CA SER A 59 7.98 -15.16 9.97
C SER A 59 7.83 -15.21 11.50
N GLY A 60 6.66 -15.58 12.04
CA GLY A 60 6.35 -15.38 13.46
C GLY A 60 6.27 -13.88 13.79
N GLY A 61 5.77 -13.51 14.97
CA GLY A 61 5.67 -12.08 15.34
C GLY A 61 4.48 -11.73 16.22
N GLU A 62 4.19 -10.43 16.29
CA GLU A 62 3.10 -9.86 17.08
C GLU A 62 1.73 -10.32 16.54
N GLU A 63 0.86 -10.77 17.44
CA GLU A 63 -0.47 -11.26 17.07
C GLU A 63 -1.47 -10.11 16.90
N LEU A 64 -1.97 -9.95 15.68
CA LEU A 64 -3.04 -9.01 15.35
C LEU A 64 -4.33 -9.81 15.13
N ILE A 65 -5.32 -9.55 15.98
CA ILE A 65 -6.62 -10.22 15.94
C ILE A 65 -7.63 -9.28 15.28
N PHE A 66 -8.29 -9.74 14.23
CA PHE A 66 -9.43 -9.03 13.65
C PHE A 66 -10.65 -9.94 13.62
N ASP A 67 -11.78 -9.35 14.00
CA ASP A 67 -13.08 -10.01 14.00
C ASP A 67 -13.86 -9.54 12.76
N LEU A 68 -14.23 -10.49 11.89
CA LEU A 68 -14.91 -10.27 10.62
C LEU A 68 -16.07 -11.25 10.50
N ASP A 69 -17.29 -10.77 10.66
CA ASP A 69 -18.49 -11.61 10.66
C ASP A 69 -19.04 -11.88 9.25
N GLY A 70 -19.71 -13.03 9.10
CA GLY A 70 -20.48 -13.36 7.89
C GLY A 70 -19.66 -13.84 6.69
N ILE A 71 -18.40 -14.22 6.90
CA ILE A 71 -17.49 -14.68 5.84
C ILE A 71 -17.25 -16.19 5.94
N SER A 72 -17.16 -16.87 4.79
CA SER A 72 -16.85 -18.31 4.72
C SER A 72 -15.38 -18.60 5.10
N TYR A 73 -15.09 -19.83 5.56
CA TYR A 73 -13.71 -20.20 5.96
C TYR A 73 -12.66 -20.01 4.84
N SER A 74 -13.03 -20.27 3.58
CA SER A 74 -12.12 -20.13 2.43
C SER A 74 -11.82 -18.67 2.11
N GLU A 75 -12.80 -17.78 2.24
CA GLU A 75 -12.63 -16.33 2.08
C GLU A 75 -11.89 -15.73 3.27
N LEU A 76 -12.13 -16.23 4.47
CA LEU A 76 -11.43 -15.81 5.69
C LEU A 76 -9.93 -16.07 5.58
N LYS A 77 -9.51 -17.22 5.02
CA LYS A 77 -8.10 -17.50 4.75
C LYS A 77 -7.49 -16.50 3.75
N LYS A 78 -8.18 -16.22 2.64
CA LYS A 78 -7.73 -15.24 1.64
C LYS A 78 -7.61 -13.84 2.23
N ARG A 79 -8.58 -13.45 3.08
CA ARG A 79 -8.58 -12.14 3.72
C ARG A 79 -7.44 -12.00 4.73
N ALA A 80 -7.10 -13.07 5.45
CA ALA A 80 -5.97 -13.08 6.37
C ALA A 80 -4.64 -12.86 5.63
N GLU A 81 -4.48 -13.49 4.47
CA GLU A 81 -3.32 -13.31 3.59
C GLU A 81 -3.25 -11.87 3.06
N GLU A 82 -4.36 -11.30 2.57
CA GLU A 82 -4.42 -9.92 2.11
C GLU A 82 -4.05 -8.92 3.22
N ILE A 83 -4.65 -9.05 4.41
CA ILE A 83 -4.37 -8.17 5.56
C ILE A 83 -2.91 -8.32 5.99
N TYR A 84 -2.36 -9.53 5.96
CA TYR A 84 -0.95 -9.73 6.24
C TYR A 84 -0.07 -8.98 5.23
N HIS A 85 -0.34 -9.05 3.93
CA HIS A 85 0.47 -8.34 2.92
C HIS A 85 0.34 -6.81 3.00
N GLU A 86 -0.80 -6.30 3.46
CA GLU A 86 -1.01 -4.86 3.74
C GLU A 86 -0.27 -4.39 5.00
N ILE A 87 -0.17 -5.22 6.04
CA ILE A 87 0.44 -4.82 7.32
C ILE A 87 1.93 -5.12 7.37
N ALA A 88 2.34 -6.29 6.86
CA ALA A 88 3.71 -6.76 6.80
C ALA A 88 4.50 -6.13 5.64
N GLY A 89 3.89 -5.21 4.90
CA GLY A 89 4.54 -4.45 3.84
C GLY A 89 5.79 -3.71 4.33
N THR A 90 6.80 -3.65 3.47
CA THR A 90 7.91 -2.69 3.55
C THR A 90 7.60 -1.54 2.60
N GLY A 91 7.93 -0.30 2.97
CA GLY A 91 7.64 0.80 2.06
C GLY A 91 7.90 2.20 2.60
N LEU A 92 7.32 3.18 1.91
CA LEU A 92 7.26 4.56 2.35
C LEU A 92 5.83 4.85 2.86
N VAL A 93 5.72 5.49 4.02
CA VAL A 93 4.47 5.96 4.62
C VAL A 93 4.46 7.47 4.62
N GLY A 94 3.32 8.05 4.27
CA GLY A 94 3.08 9.49 4.39
C GLY A 94 2.46 10.03 3.12
N GLU A 95 2.96 11.17 2.68
CA GLU A 95 2.53 11.81 1.44
C GLU A 95 3.65 12.64 0.85
N PHE A 96 3.60 12.85 -0.45
CA PHE A 96 4.45 13.82 -1.11
C PHE A 96 3.65 14.59 -2.17
N GLU A 97 4.02 15.84 -2.33
CA GLU A 97 3.40 16.79 -3.24
C GLU A 97 4.28 16.94 -4.48
N THR A 98 3.67 16.81 -5.65
CA THR A 98 4.33 16.91 -6.94
C THR A 98 3.64 17.93 -7.82
N PHE A 99 4.35 18.31 -8.87
CA PHE A 99 3.74 19.00 -9.99
C PHE A 99 2.78 18.07 -10.74
N GLY A 100 1.98 18.64 -11.63
CA GLY A 100 1.03 17.92 -12.47
C GLY A 100 1.57 16.81 -13.37
N VAL A 101 2.90 16.72 -13.52
CA VAL A 101 3.59 15.84 -14.46
C VAL A 101 4.79 15.18 -13.74
N PRO A 102 5.00 13.86 -13.88
CA PRO A 102 4.14 12.90 -14.59
C PRO A 102 2.82 12.66 -13.85
N SER A 103 1.70 12.58 -14.57
CA SER A 103 0.39 12.38 -13.93
C SER A 103 0.22 10.93 -13.46
N VAL A 104 -0.09 10.73 -12.20
CA VAL A 104 -0.25 9.40 -11.58
C VAL A 104 -1.72 9.04 -11.39
N GLN A 105 -2.03 7.76 -11.38
CA GLN A 105 -3.34 7.22 -11.03
C GLN A 105 -3.26 6.31 -9.79
N HIS A 106 -4.42 6.08 -9.16
CA HIS A 106 -4.54 5.06 -8.11
C HIS A 106 -4.13 3.69 -8.65
N SER A 107 -3.52 2.87 -7.79
CA SER A 107 -3.02 1.53 -8.10
C SER A 107 -1.88 1.47 -9.10
N GLU A 108 -1.16 2.57 -9.32
CA GLU A 108 0.04 2.61 -10.17
C GLU A 108 1.31 2.34 -9.34
N ILE A 109 2.29 1.67 -9.93
CA ILE A 109 3.62 1.49 -9.35
C ILE A 109 4.53 2.58 -9.92
N ILE A 110 5.15 3.37 -9.03
CA ILE A 110 6.05 4.47 -9.38
C ILE A 110 7.37 4.30 -8.64
N THR A 111 8.45 4.88 -9.18
CA THR A 111 9.76 4.85 -8.54
C THR A 111 9.99 6.17 -7.83
N PHE A 112 10.16 6.14 -6.51
CA PHE A 112 10.61 7.29 -5.74
C PHE A 112 12.14 7.24 -5.62
N LYS A 113 12.81 8.36 -5.88
CA LYS A 113 14.26 8.51 -5.80
C LYS A 113 14.62 9.66 -4.89
N ASP A 114 15.50 9.38 -3.95
CA ASP A 114 16.18 10.37 -3.15
C ASP A 114 17.68 10.33 -3.50
N PRO A 115 18.26 11.41 -4.04
CA PRO A 115 19.71 11.45 -4.31
C PRO A 115 20.57 11.35 -3.04
N ASP A 116 20.02 11.69 -1.87
CA ASP A 116 20.78 11.71 -0.61
C ASP A 116 20.64 10.41 0.20
N ASP A 117 19.60 9.59 -0.07
CA ASP A 117 19.31 8.36 0.66
C ASP A 117 18.87 7.21 -0.28
N GLU A 118 19.76 6.23 -0.47
CA GLU A 118 19.50 5.04 -1.27
C GLU A 118 18.41 4.14 -0.66
N LEU A 119 18.24 4.11 0.67
CA LEU A 119 17.21 3.30 1.33
C LEU A 119 15.80 3.87 1.14
N ARG A 120 15.72 5.18 0.86
CA ARG A 120 14.48 5.87 0.53
C ARG A 120 14.13 5.76 -0.95
N SER A 121 15.12 5.47 -1.79
CA SER A 121 14.95 5.22 -3.23
C SER A 121 14.37 3.83 -3.48
N LYS A 122 13.05 3.75 -3.68
CA LYS A 122 12.36 2.47 -3.90
C LYS A 122 11.13 2.60 -4.79
N ASP A 123 10.67 1.47 -5.29
CA ASP A 123 9.37 1.39 -5.94
C ASP A 123 8.25 1.42 -4.90
N ILE A 124 7.26 2.26 -5.15
CA ILE A 124 6.11 2.49 -4.28
C ILE A 124 4.81 2.22 -5.01
N PHE A 125 3.85 1.69 -4.27
CA PHE A 125 2.49 1.50 -4.73
C PHE A 125 1.64 2.72 -4.38
N VAL A 126 0.83 3.21 -5.31
CA VAL A 126 0.03 4.42 -5.09
C VAL A 126 -1.34 4.06 -4.54
N ASP A 127 -1.58 4.39 -3.27
CA ASP A 127 -2.87 4.19 -2.60
C ASP A 127 -3.86 5.30 -2.94
N LYS A 128 -3.40 6.55 -3.01
CA LYS A 128 -4.30 7.67 -3.25
C LYS A 128 -3.58 8.79 -3.97
N VAL A 129 -4.30 9.43 -4.88
CA VAL A 129 -3.84 10.64 -5.56
C VAL A 129 -4.90 11.71 -5.44
N VAL A 130 -4.56 12.83 -4.81
CA VAL A 130 -5.40 14.03 -4.75
C VAL A 130 -4.88 15.02 -5.78
N LYS A 131 -5.69 15.34 -6.78
CA LYS A 131 -5.35 16.30 -7.83
C LYS A 131 -6.10 17.60 -7.56
N THR A 132 -5.35 18.68 -7.36
CA THR A 132 -5.93 19.98 -7.03
C THR A 132 -5.61 20.96 -8.14
N TRP A 133 -6.65 21.52 -8.76
CA TRP A 133 -6.53 22.66 -9.67
C TRP A 133 -6.95 23.93 -8.94
N SER A 134 -6.08 24.94 -8.92
CA SER A 134 -6.38 26.26 -8.38
C SER A 134 -6.34 27.31 -9.48
N ALA A 135 -7.51 27.86 -9.81
CA ALA A 135 -7.62 28.95 -10.80
C ALA A 135 -6.97 30.25 -10.31
N LYS A 136 -7.01 30.52 -9.00
CA LYS A 136 -6.45 31.74 -8.40
C LYS A 136 -4.92 31.82 -8.55
N ASN A 137 -4.26 30.68 -8.39
CA ASN A 137 -2.80 30.61 -8.47
C ASN A 137 -2.30 30.04 -9.81
N ALA A 138 -3.22 29.72 -10.73
CA ALA A 138 -2.94 29.00 -11.99
C ALA A 138 -2.06 27.75 -11.80
N THR A 139 -2.25 27.03 -10.68
CA THR A 139 -1.43 25.86 -10.33
C THR A 139 -2.21 24.57 -10.39
N PHE A 140 -1.57 23.53 -10.94
CA PHE A 140 -2.03 22.15 -10.86
C PHE A 140 -1.05 21.32 -10.03
N ARG A 141 -1.55 20.72 -8.95
CA ARG A 141 -0.74 19.96 -7.99
C ARG A 141 -1.30 18.57 -7.78
N GLN A 142 -0.44 17.63 -7.46
CA GLN A 142 -0.81 16.26 -7.12
C GLN A 142 -0.20 15.90 -5.78
N VAL A 143 -1.03 15.42 -4.85
CA VAL A 143 -0.57 14.83 -3.59
C VAL A 143 -0.74 13.32 -3.72
N ILE A 144 0.36 12.61 -3.56
CA ILE A 144 0.42 11.15 -3.73
C ILE A 144 0.65 10.53 -2.36
N HIS A 145 -0.22 9.58 -2.01
CA HIS A 145 -0.09 8.77 -0.81
C HIS A 145 0.35 7.36 -1.21
N PRO A 146 1.57 6.94 -0.82
CA PRO A 146 2.02 5.57 -1.03
C PRO A 146 1.34 4.60 -0.05
N ALA A 147 1.14 3.38 -0.51
CA ALA A 147 0.80 2.24 0.32
C ALA A 147 2.05 1.45 0.71
N VAL A 148 2.01 0.84 1.88
CA VAL A 148 3.03 -0.10 2.34
C VAL A 148 2.53 -1.50 2.04
N VAL A 149 2.81 -2.00 0.83
CA VAL A 149 2.35 -3.33 0.41
C VAL A 149 3.50 -4.09 -0.23
N LYS A 150 3.64 -5.38 0.10
CA LYS A 150 4.53 -6.29 -0.63
C LYS A 150 3.89 -6.64 -1.98
N PHE A 151 4.44 -6.14 -3.07
CA PHE A 151 4.09 -6.57 -4.43
C PHE A 151 5.18 -7.47 -5.01
N LYS A 152 4.79 -8.37 -5.93
CA LYS A 152 5.64 -9.48 -6.44
C LYS A 152 6.93 -9.02 -7.13
N ASP A 153 6.95 -7.78 -7.61
CA ASP A 153 8.07 -7.15 -8.34
C ASP A 153 8.74 -6.01 -7.54
N ALA A 154 8.54 -5.94 -6.22
CA ALA A 154 9.24 -4.98 -5.37
C ALA A 154 10.69 -5.44 -5.21
N VAL A 155 11.59 -4.81 -5.97
CA VAL A 155 13.05 -4.93 -5.82
C VAL A 155 13.52 -4.01 -4.71
#